data_AF-A0A958JV49-F1
#
_entry.id   AF-A0A958JV49-F1
#
_cell.length_a   1.000
_cell.length_b   1.000
_cell.length_c   1.000
_cell.angle_alpha   90.00
_cell.angle_beta   90.00
_cell.angle_gamma   90.00
#
_symmetry.space_group_name_H-M   'P 1'
#
loop_
_entity.id
_entity.type
_entity.pdbx_description
1 polymer ?
#
loop_
_entity_poly.entity_id
_entity_poly.type
_entity_poly.pdbx_seq_one_letter_code
_entity_poly.pdbx_strand_id
1 'polypeptide(L)'
;MELLYILLVLLVVTRGCAAAAVRFGQPALVGELIAGILLGMTANAFPRSLPVLSSLKDDDVFLAIADLGVFFLMLLGGLELRPNQLIKASLKSTVIAVLGMLIPFSCGFSFAWWILPESEYHFAQSIFAGTALSITAV
;
A
#
# COMPACT_ATOMS: atom_id res chain seq x y z
N MET A 1 26.96 -1.94 3.18
CA MET A 1 27.09 -2.36 1.77
C MET A 1 25.89 -3.18 1.32
N GLU A 2 25.37 -4.10 2.14
CA GLU A 2 24.21 -4.93 1.78
C GLU A 2 22.91 -4.12 1.58
N LEU A 3 22.64 -3.12 2.43
CA LEU A 3 21.44 -2.27 2.30
C LEU A 3 21.37 -1.50 0.96
N LEU A 4 22.48 -0.94 0.50
CA LEU A 4 22.51 -0.23 -0.79
C LEU A 4 22.25 -1.20 -1.95
N TYR A 5 22.80 -2.41 -1.87
CA TYR A 5 22.54 -3.46 -2.84
C TYR A 5 21.07 -3.86 -2.86
N ILE A 6 20.44 -4.05 -1.69
CA ILE A 6 19.00 -4.30 -1.55
C ILE A 6 18.19 -3.20 -2.20
N LEU A 7 18.45 -1.94 -1.84
CA LEU A 7 17.72 -0.79 -2.37
C LEU A 7 17.86 -0.70 -3.89
N LEU A 8 19.06 -1.01 -4.41
CA LEU A 8 19.29 -1.08 -5.85
C LEU A 8 18.49 -2.20 -6.51
N VAL A 9 18.47 -3.40 -5.93
CA VAL A 9 17.66 -4.52 -6.43
C VAL A 9 16.17 -4.17 -6.42
N LEU A 10 15.66 -3.64 -5.30
CA LEU A 10 14.27 -3.18 -5.18
C LEU A 10 13.95 -2.14 -6.25
N LEU A 11 14.80 -1.13 -6.42
CA LEU A 11 14.59 -0.05 -7.39
C LEU A 11 14.61 -0.57 -8.83
N VAL A 12 15.60 -1.37 -9.19
CA VAL A 12 15.73 -1.89 -10.57
C VAL A 12 14.55 -2.80 -10.93
N VAL A 13 14.17 -3.71 -10.03
CA VAL A 13 13.09 -4.66 -10.30
C VAL A 13 11.73 -3.95 -10.34
N THR A 14 11.45 -3.07 -9.36
CA THR A 14 10.19 -2.31 -9.34
C THR A 14 10.06 -1.39 -10.56
N ARG A 15 11.12 -0.67 -10.94
CA ARG A 15 11.09 0.20 -12.13
C ARG A 15 11.01 -0.58 -13.43
N GLY A 16 11.67 -1.74 -13.52
CA GLY A 16 11.56 -2.65 -14.66
C GLY A 16 10.13 -3.16 -14.84
N CYS A 17 9.50 -3.64 -13.77
CA CYS A 17 8.11 -4.09 -13.79
C CYS A 17 7.12 -2.95 -14.04
N ALA A 18 7.37 -1.76 -13.48
CA ALA A 18 6.57 -0.56 -13.75
C ALA A 18 6.59 -0.19 -15.23
N ALA A 19 7.78 -0.18 -15.86
CA ALA A 19 7.93 0.10 -17.29
C ALA A 19 7.22 -0.95 -18.15
N ALA A 20 7.29 -2.23 -17.76
CA ALA A 20 6.56 -3.29 -18.42
C ALA A 20 5.04 -3.09 -18.31
N ALA A 21 4.52 -2.79 -17.11
CA ALA A 21 3.09 -2.54 -16.87
C ALA A 21 2.59 -1.37 -17.73
N VAL A 22 3.32 -0.26 -17.79
CA VAL A 22 3.00 0.90 -18.63
C VAL A 22 2.95 0.52 -20.11
N ARG A 23 3.86 -0.34 -20.58
CA ARG A 23 3.86 -0.84 -21.97
C ARG A 23 2.61 -1.67 -22.31
N PHE A 24 2.01 -2.32 -21.31
CA PHE A 24 0.73 -3.04 -21.45
C PHE A 24 -0.50 -2.16 -21.18
N GLY A 25 -0.32 -0.84 -21.05
CA GLY A 25 -1.41 0.11 -20.77
C GLY A 25 -1.91 0.09 -19.32
N GLN A 26 -1.17 -0.53 -18.40
CA GLN A 26 -1.49 -0.56 -16.98
C GLN A 26 -0.77 0.59 -16.24
N PRO A 27 -1.35 1.11 -15.13
CA PRO A 27 -0.66 2.05 -14.26
C PRO A 27 0.67 1.48 -13.75
N ALA A 28 1.68 2.33 -13.61
CA ALA A 28 3.01 1.94 -13.13
C ALA A 28 2.96 1.20 -11.79
N LEU A 29 2.09 1.66 -10.87
CA LEU A 29 1.92 1.10 -9.53
C LEU A 29 1.52 -0.39 -9.55
N VAL A 30 0.79 -0.85 -10.57
CA VAL A 30 0.48 -2.28 -10.75
C VAL A 30 1.76 -3.09 -10.92
N GLY A 31 2.70 -2.60 -11.73
CA GLY A 31 4.00 -3.25 -11.92
C GLY A 31 4.88 -3.21 -10.66
N GLU A 32 4.87 -2.11 -9.92
CA GLU A 32 5.60 -1.96 -8.66
C GLU A 32 5.10 -2.94 -7.59
N LEU A 33 3.78 -3.10 -7.45
CA LEU A 33 3.17 -4.08 -6.55
C LEU A 33 3.51 -5.52 -6.92
N ILE A 34 3.39 -5.87 -8.21
CA ILE A 34 3.74 -7.21 -8.70
C ILE A 34 5.22 -7.52 -8.42
N ALA A 35 6.11 -6.56 -8.67
CA ALA A 35 7.53 -6.69 -8.34
C ALA A 35 7.74 -6.99 -6.85
N GLY A 36 7.09 -6.23 -5.97
CA GLY A 36 7.16 -6.44 -4.52
C GLY A 36 6.67 -7.84 -4.09
N ILE A 37 5.54 -8.29 -4.64
CA ILE A 37 4.99 -9.63 -4.37
C ILE A 37 5.97 -10.73 -4.83
N LEU A 38 6.50 -10.62 -6.05
CA LEU A 38 7.44 -11.59 -6.60
C LEU A 38 8.75 -11.63 -5.81
N LEU A 39 9.29 -10.47 -5.43
CA LEU A 39 10.49 -10.37 -4.61
C LEU A 39 10.26 -10.96 -3.21
N GLY A 40 9.12 -10.70 -2.58
CA GLY A 40 8.76 -11.29 -1.30
C GLY A 40 8.58 -12.81 -1.37
N MET A 41 7.91 -13.31 -2.41
CA MET A 41 7.74 -14.76 -2.64
C MET A 41 9.08 -15.46 -2.91
N THR A 42 9.95 -14.87 -3.73
CA THR A 42 11.26 -15.44 -4.05
C THR A 42 12.21 -15.42 -2.85
N ALA A 43 12.19 -14.36 -2.03
CA ALA A 43 12.93 -14.31 -0.77
C ALA A 43 12.52 -15.44 0.19
N ASN A 44 11.21 -15.71 0.31
CA ASN A 44 10.70 -16.76 1.19
C ASN A 44 10.94 -18.18 0.63
N ALA A 45 10.79 -18.37 -0.69
CA ALA A 45 10.99 -19.67 -1.31
C ALA A 45 12.47 -20.10 -1.36
N PHE A 46 13.41 -19.15 -1.44
CA PHE A 46 14.84 -19.44 -1.56
C PHE A 46 15.72 -18.66 -0.56
N PRO A 47 15.58 -18.93 0.75
CA PRO A 47 16.29 -18.19 1.79
C PRO A 47 17.82 -18.39 1.73
N ARG A 48 18.28 -19.53 1.18
CA ARG A 48 19.73 -19.82 1.03
C ARG A 48 20.39 -19.12 -0.15
N SER A 49 19.67 -18.84 -1.23
CA SER A 49 20.24 -18.17 -2.42
C SER A 49 20.13 -16.64 -2.34
N LEU A 50 19.18 -16.12 -1.56
CA LEU A 50 18.96 -14.69 -1.35
C LEU A 50 18.91 -14.35 0.16
N PRO A 51 19.97 -14.68 0.95
CA PRO A 51 19.95 -14.48 2.41
C PRO A 51 19.70 -13.01 2.79
N VAL A 52 20.27 -12.10 2.00
CA VAL A 52 20.14 -10.65 2.16
C VAL A 52 18.68 -10.18 1.97
N LEU A 53 17.91 -10.83 1.07
CA LEU A 53 16.52 -10.48 0.80
C LEU A 53 15.56 -11.11 1.82
N SER A 54 15.89 -12.30 2.34
CA SER A 54 15.09 -12.99 3.36
C SER A 54 15.17 -12.32 4.74
N SER A 55 16.30 -11.72 5.09
CA SER A 55 16.50 -11.04 6.38
C SER A 55 16.00 -9.60 6.41
N LEU A 56 15.45 -9.08 5.30
CA LEU A 56 14.97 -7.70 5.21
C LEU A 56 13.91 -7.33 6.22
N LYS A 57 13.04 -8.29 6.58
CA LYS A 57 11.95 -8.05 7.52
C LYS A 57 12.45 -7.78 8.94
N ASP A 58 13.68 -8.19 9.23
CA ASP A 58 14.31 -8.06 10.54
C ASP A 58 15.39 -6.96 10.55
N ASP A 59 15.58 -6.23 9.44
CA ASP A 59 16.53 -5.12 9.34
C ASP A 59 15.86 -3.81 9.76
N ASP A 60 16.15 -3.37 10.99
CA ASP A 60 15.61 -2.15 11.59
C ASP A 60 15.90 -0.88 10.74
N VAL A 61 17.04 -0.84 10.05
CA VAL A 61 17.42 0.32 9.21
C VAL A 61 16.56 0.36 7.96
N PHE A 62 16.33 -0.79 7.33
CA PHE A 62 15.43 -0.91 6.18
C PHE A 62 13.99 -0.55 6.57
N LEU A 63 13.49 -1.05 7.70
CA LEU A 63 12.15 -0.71 8.20
C LEU A 63 12.01 0.80 8.46
N ALA A 64 13.00 1.42 9.09
CA ALA A 64 13.00 2.87 9.31
C ALA A 64 12.98 3.68 8.00
N ILE A 65 13.70 3.22 6.96
CA ILE A 65 13.69 3.86 5.63
C ILE A 65 12.32 3.66 4.94
N ALA A 66 11.71 2.48 5.07
CA ALA A 66 10.39 2.20 4.52
C ALA A 66 9.32 3.10 5.17
N ASP A 67 9.34 3.22 6.49
CA ASP A 67 8.46 4.12 7.25
C ASP A 67 8.68 5.58 6.85
N LEU A 68 9.93 5.99 6.68
CA LEU A 68 10.26 7.33 6.18
C LEU A 68 9.72 7.56 4.75
N GLY A 69 9.78 6.54 3.90
CA GLY A 69 9.18 6.56 2.56
C GLY A 69 7.67 6.78 2.60
N VAL A 70 6.95 6.00 3.43
CA VAL A 70 5.50 6.16 3.64
C VAL A 70 5.19 7.54 4.20
N PHE A 71 5.97 8.01 5.18
CA PHE A 71 5.83 9.35 5.75
C PHE A 71 5.96 10.44 4.69
N PHE A 72 6.99 10.38 3.83
CA PHE A 72 7.17 11.37 2.77
C PHE A 72 6.07 11.31 1.72
N LEU A 73 5.56 10.12 1.37
CA LEU A 73 4.43 9.98 0.46
C LEU A 73 3.16 10.62 1.03
N MET A 74 2.85 10.37 2.31
CA MET A 74 1.72 10.99 2.99
C MET A 74 1.89 12.50 3.15
N LEU A 75 3.10 12.96 3.46
CA LEU A 75 3.44 14.37 3.53
C LEU A 75 3.25 15.06 2.17
N LEU A 76 3.72 14.44 1.08
CA LEU A 76 3.55 14.97 -0.27
C LEU A 76 2.06 15.11 -0.62
N GLY A 77 1.27 14.06 -0.37
CA GLY A 77 -0.19 14.14 -0.54
C GLY A 77 -0.81 15.29 0.26
N GLY A 78 -0.35 15.51 1.49
CA GLY A 78 -0.76 16.63 2.32
C GLY A 78 -0.32 18.01 1.80
N LEU A 79 0.88 18.11 1.23
CA LEU A 79 1.43 19.34 0.66
C LEU A 79 0.78 19.73 -0.68
N GLU A 80 0.30 18.73 -1.44
CA GLU A 80 -0.45 18.96 -2.68
C GLU A 80 -1.88 19.45 -2.43
N LEU A 81 -2.43 19.22 -1.22
CA LEU A 81 -3.75 19.71 -0.84
C LEU A 81 -3.75 21.24 -0.76
N ARG A 82 -4.72 21.86 -1.44
CA ARG A 82 -4.94 23.32 -1.41
C ARG A 82 -6.04 23.64 -0.40
N PRO A 83 -5.74 24.21 0.78
CA PRO A 83 -6.75 24.47 1.83
C PRO A 83 -7.88 25.37 1.34
N ASN A 84 -7.55 26.35 0.48
CA ASN A 84 -8.52 27.27 -0.07
C ASN A 84 -9.49 26.60 -1.06
N GLN A 85 -9.12 25.48 -1.68
CA GLN A 85 -10.04 24.68 -2.51
C GLN A 85 -10.92 23.77 -1.66
N LEU A 86 -10.38 23.21 -0.57
CA LEU A 86 -11.15 22.44 0.42
C LEU A 86 -12.26 23.29 1.06
N ILE A 87 -11.96 24.52 1.47
CA ILE A 87 -12.95 25.42 2.08
C ILE A 87 -13.99 25.90 1.06
N LYS A 88 -13.60 26.08 -0.21
CA LYS A 88 -14.52 26.43 -1.30
C LYS A 88 -15.37 25.25 -1.77
N ALA A 89 -15.05 24.03 -1.35
CA ALA A 89 -15.86 22.87 -1.68
C ALA A 89 -17.24 23.02 -1.02
N SER A 90 -18.30 22.96 -1.86
CA SER A 90 -19.68 23.14 -1.39
C SER A 90 -20.16 21.98 -0.50
N LEU A 91 -21.27 22.17 0.22
CA LEU A 91 -21.97 21.11 0.99
C LEU A 91 -22.18 19.82 0.18
N LYS A 92 -22.38 19.92 -1.14
CA LYS A 92 -22.52 18.74 -2.02
C LYS A 92 -21.24 17.89 -2.05
N SER A 93 -20.07 18.53 -2.03
CA SER A 93 -18.77 17.84 -1.99
C SER A 93 -18.57 17.09 -0.68
N THR A 94 -19.02 17.66 0.44
CA THR A 94 -18.95 16.99 1.74
C THR A 94 -19.82 15.74 1.77
N VAL A 95 -21.04 15.81 1.25
CA VAL A 95 -21.93 14.64 1.16
C VAL A 95 -21.32 13.55 0.28
N ILE A 96 -20.76 13.91 -0.87
CA ILE A 96 -20.09 12.95 -1.76
C ILE A 96 -18.88 12.32 -1.07
N ALA A 97 -18.06 13.09 -0.35
CA ALA A 97 -16.90 12.56 0.37
C ALA A 97 -17.32 11.60 1.49
N VAL A 98 -18.34 11.96 2.28
CA VAL A 98 -18.85 11.12 3.37
C VAL A 98 -19.45 9.82 2.82
N LEU A 99 -20.31 9.90 1.80
CA LEU A 99 -20.88 8.71 1.17
C LEU A 99 -19.81 7.87 0.46
N GLY A 100 -18.86 8.52 -0.20
CA GLY A 100 -17.73 7.89 -0.87
C GLY A 100 -16.81 7.13 0.08
N MET A 101 -16.78 7.48 1.37
CA MET A 101 -16.10 6.71 2.42
C MET A 101 -17.02 5.66 3.04
N LEU A 102 -18.23 6.04 3.46
CA LEU A 102 -19.14 5.17 4.20
C LEU A 102 -19.62 3.97 3.39
N ILE A 103 -19.92 4.14 2.10
CA ILE A 103 -20.40 3.05 1.24
C ILE A 103 -19.35 1.94 1.11
N PRO A 104 -18.11 2.19 0.63
CA PRO A 104 -17.11 1.14 0.53
C PRO A 104 -16.68 0.62 1.90
N PHE A 105 -16.67 1.45 2.95
CA PHE A 105 -16.41 0.98 4.32
C PHE A 105 -17.44 -0.05 4.77
N SER A 106 -18.74 0.27 4.66
CA SER A 106 -19.81 -0.62 5.06
C SER A 106 -19.82 -1.89 4.22
N CYS A 107 -19.63 -1.78 2.90
CA CYS A 107 -19.50 -2.96 2.04
C CYS A 107 -18.33 -3.85 2.44
N GLY A 108 -17.14 -3.27 2.67
CA GLY A 108 -15.95 -4.01 3.07
C GLY A 108 -16.10 -4.67 4.45
N PHE A 109 -16.66 -3.94 5.42
CA PHE A 109 -16.94 -4.45 6.76
C PHE A 109 -17.94 -5.60 6.70
N SER A 110 -19.09 -5.43 6.05
CA SER A 110 -20.11 -6.47 5.96
C SER A 110 -19.63 -7.70 5.20
N PHE A 111 -18.85 -7.51 4.12
CA PHE A 111 -18.25 -8.60 3.37
C PHE A 111 -17.29 -9.41 4.24
N ALA A 112 -16.38 -8.73 4.96
CA ALA A 112 -15.44 -9.38 5.87
C ALA A 112 -16.18 -10.09 7.03
N TRP A 113 -17.20 -9.44 7.59
CA TRP A 113 -17.99 -10.01 8.68
C TRP A 113 -18.64 -11.35 8.33
N TRP A 114 -19.11 -11.52 7.10
CA TRP A 114 -19.76 -12.77 6.67
C TRP A 114 -18.80 -13.85 6.18
N ILE A 115 -17.61 -13.48 5.68
CA ILE A 115 -16.68 -14.42 5.04
C ILE A 115 -15.56 -14.85 5.98
N LEU A 116 -15.12 -13.97 6.89
CA LEU A 116 -14.06 -14.30 7.81
C LEU A 116 -14.53 -15.36 8.83
N PRO A 117 -13.69 -16.38 9.11
CA PRO A 117 -13.97 -17.34 10.16
C PRO A 117 -14.09 -16.67 11.53
N GLU A 118 -14.96 -17.22 12.38
CA GLU A 118 -15.10 -16.79 13.76
C GLU A 118 -13.76 -16.81 14.49
N SER A 119 -13.40 -15.68 15.10
CA SER A 119 -12.18 -15.51 15.91
C SER A 119 -12.40 -14.44 16.97
N GLU A 120 -11.58 -14.43 18.02
CA GLU A 120 -11.62 -13.37 19.04
C GLU A 120 -11.40 -11.96 18.45
N TYR A 121 -10.78 -11.88 17.28
CA TYR A 121 -10.47 -10.64 16.56
C TYR A 121 -11.42 -10.36 15.40
N HIS A 122 -12.51 -11.12 15.24
CA HIS A 122 -13.40 -11.03 14.07
C HIS A 122 -13.89 -9.61 13.81
N PHE A 123 -14.26 -8.89 14.87
CA PHE A 123 -14.64 -7.48 14.79
C PHE A 123 -13.50 -6.57 14.33
N ALA A 124 -12.30 -6.73 14.89
CA ALA A 124 -11.13 -5.93 14.51
C ALA A 124 -10.72 -6.20 13.05
N GLN A 125 -10.75 -7.47 12.61
CA GLN A 125 -10.46 -7.87 11.24
C GLN A 125 -11.50 -7.29 10.26
N SER A 126 -12.78 -7.27 10.64
CA SER A 126 -13.84 -6.71 9.81
C SER A 126 -13.73 -5.19 9.68
N ILE A 127 -13.39 -4.48 10.76
CA ILE A 127 -13.09 -3.04 10.71
C ILE A 127 -11.86 -2.76 9.85
N PHE A 128 -10.82 -3.58 9.97
CA PHE A 128 -9.61 -3.45 9.16
C PHE A 128 -9.93 -3.55 7.67
N ALA A 129 -10.71 -4.56 7.27
CA ALA A 129 -11.13 -4.74 5.89
C ALA A 129 -12.00 -3.58 5.38
N GLY A 130 -12.99 -3.13 6.16
CA GLY A 130 -13.80 -1.97 5.82
C GLY A 130 -12.95 -0.70 5.65
N THR A 131 -12.02 -0.45 6.57
CA THR A 131 -11.11 0.71 6.50
C THR A 131 -10.23 0.63 5.26
N ALA A 132 -9.57 -0.50 5.02
CA ALA A 132 -8.66 -0.71 3.90
C ALA A 132 -9.34 -0.51 2.53
N LEU A 133 -10.61 -0.89 2.40
CA LEU A 133 -11.36 -0.72 1.16
C LEU A 133 -11.97 0.68 0.99
N SER A 134 -12.07 1.45 2.07
CA SER A 134 -12.66 2.80 2.05
C SER A 134 -11.66 3.92 1.76
N ILE A 135 -10.37 3.67 2.01
CA ILE A 135 -9.31 4.64 1.77
C ILE A 135 -8.86 4.56 0.31
N THR A 136 -9.01 5.67 -0.42
CA THR A 136 -8.35 5.86 -1.72
C THR A 136 -6.87 6.17 -1.48
N ALA A 137 -5.97 5.28 -1.90
CA ALA A 137 -4.54 5.57 -1.94
C ALA A 137 -4.24 6.67 -2.99
N VAL A 138 -3.20 7.47 -2.73
CA VAL A 138 -2.62 8.45 -3.67
C VAL A 138 -1.87 7.71 -4.78
#